data_AF-A0A3D1CZ61-F1
#
_entry.id   AF-A0A3D1CZ61-F1
#
_cell.length_a   1.000
_cell.length_b   1.000
_cell.length_c   1.000
_cell.angle_alpha   90.00
_cell.angle_beta   90.00
_cell.angle_gamma   90.00
#
_symmetry.space_group_name_H-M   'P 1'
#
loop_
_entity.id
_entity.type
_entity.pdbx_description
1 polymer ?
#
loop_
_entity_poly.entity_id
_entity_poly.type
_entity_poly.pdbx_seq_one_letter_code
_entity_poly.pdbx_strand_id
1 'polypeptide(L)'
;MFIGLLLGCNSENVFVDDSPGQVLMLKVDYTTNRFEGGTEFHFSRSTDDFTIENEYKEPGDFGYVKLRYKELNEPLFEGTIHWMGLGEMLFPEKLEPARNFDRLVTEDIVYPVNGFEDVFNPLNLDLEYDAAWFAVQNLVKAREYLRANPAQKVKLFLYTPSVGEGNPEDWDWIIYLKR
;
A
#
# COMPACT_ATOMS: atom_id res chain seq x y z
N MET A 1 -9.19 -23.61 59.83
CA MET A 1 -7.93 -23.52 59.06
C MET A 1 -8.33 -23.30 57.61
N PHE A 2 -8.28 -22.05 57.15
CA PHE A 2 -8.55 -21.66 55.77
C PHE A 2 -7.34 -22.05 54.91
N ILE A 3 -7.56 -22.79 53.82
CA ILE A 3 -6.57 -22.94 52.75
C ILE A 3 -7.24 -22.40 51.49
N GLY A 4 -6.78 -21.23 51.06
CA GLY A 4 -7.29 -20.47 49.93
C GLY A 4 -6.88 -21.08 48.59
N LEU A 5 -7.80 -20.94 47.63
CA LEU A 5 -7.57 -21.10 46.20
C LEU A 5 -6.54 -20.06 45.72
N LEU A 6 -5.55 -20.51 44.96
CA LEU A 6 -4.77 -19.64 44.08
C LEU A 6 -5.15 -19.96 42.63
N LEU A 7 -6.06 -19.15 42.10
CA LEU A 7 -6.29 -18.98 40.67
C LEU A 7 -5.15 -18.11 40.14
N GLY A 8 -4.24 -18.71 39.35
CA GLY A 8 -3.24 -17.96 38.59
C GLY A 8 -3.84 -17.45 37.29
N CYS A 9 -4.11 -16.15 37.20
CA CYS A 9 -4.29 -15.47 35.92
C CYS A 9 -2.91 -15.18 35.33
N ASN A 10 -2.58 -15.86 34.24
CA ASN A 10 -1.46 -15.45 33.38
C ASN A 10 -1.99 -14.29 32.53
N SER A 11 -1.63 -13.06 32.87
CA SER A 11 -1.91 -11.91 31.99
C SER A 11 -0.91 -11.95 30.84
N GLU A 12 -1.30 -12.59 29.73
CA GLU A 12 -0.67 -12.30 28.46
C GLU A 12 -0.92 -10.81 28.19
N ASN A 13 0.17 -10.03 28.18
CA ASN A 13 0.12 -8.63 27.78
C ASN A 13 -0.29 -8.59 26.31
N VAL A 14 -1.59 -8.43 26.06
CA VAL A 14 -2.10 -7.99 24.78
C VAL A 14 -1.50 -6.60 24.56
N PHE A 15 -0.50 -6.50 23.68
CA PHE A 15 -0.06 -5.22 23.18
C PHE A 15 -1.22 -4.64 22.37
N VAL A 16 -2.07 -3.87 23.02
CA VAL A 16 -3.03 -3.02 22.34
C VAL A 16 -2.21 -1.90 21.73
N ASP A 17 -1.97 -2.04 20.43
CA ASP A 17 -1.33 -1.04 19.60
C ASP A 17 -2.30 0.13 19.42
N ASP A 18 -2.20 1.12 20.32
CA ASP A 18 -2.98 2.36 20.30
C ASP A 18 -2.37 3.40 19.32
N SER A 19 -1.57 2.94 18.33
CA SER A 19 -1.06 3.84 17.31
C SER A 19 -2.23 4.30 16.43
N PRO A 20 -2.39 5.61 16.23
CA PRO A 20 -3.47 6.13 15.42
C PRO A 20 -3.26 5.69 13.95
N GLY A 21 -4.36 5.56 13.19
CA GLY A 21 -4.42 4.80 11.94
C GLY A 21 -3.20 5.02 11.03
N GLN A 22 -2.59 3.92 10.58
CA GLN A 22 -1.42 3.96 9.69
C GLN A 22 -1.71 3.26 8.38
N VAL A 23 -1.17 3.81 7.28
CA VAL A 23 -1.20 3.16 5.97
C VAL A 23 0.20 3.18 5.38
N LEU A 24 0.68 2.00 4.99
CA LEU A 24 1.93 1.82 4.27
C LEU A 24 1.64 1.93 2.77
N MET A 25 2.40 2.78 2.07
CA MET A 25 2.44 2.85 0.60
C MET A 25 3.80 2.38 0.11
N LEU A 26 3.81 1.50 -0.89
CA LEU A 26 5.02 0.97 -1.52
C LEU A 26 4.94 1.16 -3.03
N LYS A 27 6.08 1.49 -3.65
CA LYS A 27 6.23 1.68 -5.10
C LYS A 27 7.13 0.57 -5.66
N VAL A 28 6.67 -0.10 -6.71
CA VAL A 28 7.38 -1.15 -7.41
C VAL A 28 7.35 -0.87 -8.91
N ASP A 29 8.52 -0.89 -9.53
CA ASP A 29 8.66 -0.74 -10.98
C ASP A 29 7.89 -1.86 -11.71
N TYR A 30 7.04 -1.47 -12.67
CA TYR A 30 6.13 -2.38 -13.36
C TYR A 30 6.86 -3.47 -14.17
N THR A 31 7.96 -3.13 -14.83
CA THR A 31 8.63 -4.03 -15.78
C THR A 31 9.65 -4.94 -15.09
N THR A 32 10.39 -4.39 -14.13
CA THR A 32 11.50 -5.07 -13.46
C THR A 32 11.08 -5.71 -12.14
N ASN A 33 9.90 -5.37 -11.61
CA ASN A 33 9.44 -5.76 -10.28
C ASN A 33 10.46 -5.40 -9.18
N ARG A 34 11.20 -4.31 -9.38
CA ARG A 34 12.13 -3.81 -8.39
C ARG A 34 11.38 -2.90 -7.41
N PHE A 35 11.48 -3.19 -6.12
CA PHE A 35 11.01 -2.28 -5.08
C PHE A 35 11.84 -0.98 -5.12
N GLU A 36 11.16 0.16 -5.22
CA GLU A 36 11.80 1.47 -5.41
C GLU A 36 11.82 2.31 -4.14
N GLY A 37 10.79 2.16 -3.30
CA GLY A 37 10.65 2.90 -2.05
C GLY A 37 9.21 2.94 -1.58
N GLY A 38 8.97 3.64 -0.48
CA GLY A 38 7.64 3.75 0.10
C GLY A 38 7.54 4.86 1.13
N THR A 39 6.36 4.98 1.74
CA THR A 39 6.13 5.88 2.86
C THR A 39 5.06 5.32 3.79
N GLU A 40 5.10 5.72 5.06
CA GLU A 40 4.04 5.46 6.03
C GLU A 40 3.23 6.74 6.24
N PHE A 41 1.94 6.68 5.97
CA PHE A 41 1.00 7.72 6.36
C PHE A 41 0.58 7.49 7.81
N HIS A 42 0.65 8.55 8.60
CA HIS A 42 0.19 8.56 9.99
C HIS A 42 -1.01 9.49 10.09
N PHE A 43 -2.15 8.94 10.44
CA PHE A 43 -3.38 9.70 10.61
C PHE A 43 -3.63 10.01 12.08
N SER A 44 -4.46 11.00 12.36
CA SER A 44 -4.81 11.40 13.74
C SER A 44 -5.87 10.50 14.38
N ARG A 45 -6.52 9.64 13.59
CA ARG A 45 -7.64 8.77 14.01
C ARG A 45 -7.49 7.41 13.37
N SER A 46 -7.90 6.36 14.09
CA SER A 46 -8.13 5.04 13.50
C SER A 46 -9.56 4.92 12.98
N THR A 47 -9.77 4.03 12.04
CA THR A 47 -11.08 3.67 11.48
C THR A 47 -11.13 2.14 11.39
N ASP A 48 -12.32 1.55 11.31
CA ASP A 48 -12.44 0.11 11.07
C ASP A 48 -12.18 -0.21 9.59
N ASP A 49 -12.83 0.55 8.69
CA ASP A 49 -12.73 0.36 7.25
C ASP A 49 -11.54 1.10 6.63
N PHE A 50 -11.07 0.60 5.48
CA PHE A 50 -10.10 1.26 4.61
C PHE A 50 -10.65 1.28 3.19
N THR A 51 -11.23 2.40 2.79
CA THR A 51 -11.70 2.58 1.42
C THR A 51 -10.84 3.60 0.72
N ILE A 52 -10.27 3.22 -0.42
CA ILE A 52 -9.57 4.16 -1.30
C ILE A 52 -10.57 4.63 -2.35
N GLU A 53 -10.83 5.93 -2.38
CA GLU A 53 -11.59 6.56 -3.46
C GLU A 53 -10.62 7.21 -4.44
N ASN A 54 -10.93 7.09 -5.73
CA ASN A 54 -10.18 7.73 -6.79
C ASN A 54 -10.96 8.91 -7.39
N GLU A 55 -10.23 9.95 -7.76
CA GLU A 55 -10.67 10.99 -8.70
C GLU A 55 -9.77 10.91 -9.92
N TYR A 56 -10.36 10.65 -11.08
CA TYR A 56 -9.63 10.48 -12.34
C TYR A 56 -10.10 11.49 -13.36
N LYS A 57 -9.12 12.17 -13.98
CA LYS A 57 -9.33 12.95 -15.19
C LYS A 57 -8.57 12.28 -16.32
N GLU A 58 -9.31 11.74 -17.28
CA GLU A 58 -8.74 11.18 -18.49
C GLU A 58 -7.91 12.25 -19.24
N PRO A 59 -6.68 11.92 -19.68
CA PRO A 59 -5.84 12.84 -20.43
C PRO A 59 -6.40 13.06 -21.84
N GLY A 60 -6.78 14.31 -22.14
CA GLY A 60 -6.68 14.86 -23.50
C GLY A 60 -5.21 15.09 -23.79
N ASP A 61 -4.70 16.28 -23.47
CA ASP A 61 -3.25 16.49 -23.34
C ASP A 61 -2.74 16.22 -21.92
N PHE A 62 -3.57 16.57 -20.91
CA PHE A 62 -3.26 16.51 -19.48
C PHE A 62 -4.42 15.90 -18.68
N GLY A 63 -4.11 14.84 -17.95
CA GLY A 63 -4.96 14.13 -17.01
C GLY A 63 -4.29 13.97 -15.65
N TYR A 64 -4.97 13.30 -14.73
CA TYR A 64 -4.44 12.96 -13.41
C TYR A 64 -5.23 11.83 -12.76
N VAL A 65 -4.62 11.22 -11.76
CA VAL A 65 -5.29 10.37 -10.78
C VAL A 65 -4.96 10.87 -9.37
N LYS A 66 -5.99 10.97 -8.53
CA LYS A 66 -5.86 11.26 -7.11
C LYS A 66 -6.51 10.13 -6.33
N LEU A 67 -5.84 9.67 -5.28
CA LEU A 67 -6.38 8.70 -4.34
C LEU A 67 -6.50 9.33 -2.96
N ARG A 68 -7.62 9.05 -2.30
CA ARG A 68 -7.86 9.47 -0.92
C ARG A 68 -8.35 8.34 -0.05
N TYR A 69 -7.97 8.38 1.21
CA TYR A 69 -8.58 7.59 2.27
C TYR A 69 -9.96 8.16 2.55
N LYS A 70 -11.01 7.48 2.08
CA LYS A 70 -12.40 7.96 2.13
C LYS A 70 -12.85 8.34 3.54
N GLU A 71 -12.61 7.46 4.51
CA GLU A 71 -13.13 7.58 5.88
C GLU A 71 -12.54 8.80 6.61
N LEU A 72 -11.32 9.19 6.25
CA LEU A 72 -10.61 10.32 6.84
C LEU A 72 -10.62 11.57 5.95
N ASN A 73 -10.96 11.41 4.67
CA ASN A 73 -10.81 12.43 3.64
C ASN A 73 -9.38 12.97 3.53
N GLU A 74 -8.40 12.07 3.62
CA GLU A 74 -6.97 12.39 3.58
C GLU A 74 -6.33 11.88 2.28
N PRO A 75 -5.36 12.62 1.68
CA PRO A 75 -4.72 12.20 0.44
C PRO A 75 -3.81 10.98 0.66
N LEU A 76 -3.76 10.11 -0.34
CA LEU A 76 -2.88 8.93 -0.41
C LEU A 76 -1.98 8.95 -1.65
N PHE A 77 -2.43 9.59 -2.73
CA PHE A 77 -1.68 9.72 -3.97
C PHE A 77 -2.20 10.88 -4.81
N GLU A 78 -1.31 11.56 -5.52
CA GLU A 78 -1.64 12.42 -6.64
C GLU A 78 -0.57 12.27 -7.71
N GLY A 79 -0.97 11.94 -8.94
CA GLY A 79 -0.07 11.83 -10.07
C GLY A 79 -0.69 12.39 -11.35
N THR A 80 0.13 13.07 -12.15
CA THR A 80 -0.28 13.63 -13.45
C THR A 80 -0.10 12.61 -14.57
N ILE A 81 -0.92 12.73 -15.61
CA ILE A 81 -0.86 11.84 -16.77
C ILE A 81 -0.80 12.71 -18.01
N HIS A 82 0.25 12.57 -18.82
CA HIS A 82 0.43 13.36 -20.03
C HIS A 82 0.27 12.49 -21.28
N TRP A 83 -0.41 13.00 -22.31
CA TRP A 83 -0.45 12.29 -23.59
C TRP A 83 0.90 12.37 -24.31
N MET A 84 1.45 13.59 -24.45
CA MET A 84 2.82 13.77 -24.91
C MET A 84 3.72 14.18 -23.76
N GLY A 85 4.60 13.26 -23.37
CA GLY A 85 5.56 13.46 -22.30
C GLY A 85 5.30 12.54 -21.11
N LEU A 86 6.04 12.81 -20.03
CA LEU A 86 5.99 12.03 -18.81
C LEU A 86 5.28 12.87 -17.74
N GLY A 87 4.19 12.34 -17.19
CA GLY A 87 3.61 12.84 -15.95
C GLY A 87 4.47 12.48 -14.74
N GLU A 88 4.08 12.94 -13.56
CA GLU A 88 4.87 12.76 -12.34
C GLU A 88 3.97 12.55 -11.13
N MET A 89 4.50 11.86 -10.12
CA MET A 89 3.86 11.76 -8.82
C MET A 89 4.07 13.08 -8.07
N LEU A 90 2.99 13.80 -7.80
CA LEU A 90 2.98 15.04 -7.02
C LEU A 90 2.82 14.80 -5.53
N PHE A 91 2.08 13.74 -5.16
CA PHE A 91 1.93 13.33 -3.76
C PHE A 91 2.01 11.80 -3.65
N PRO A 92 2.77 11.26 -2.68
CA PRO A 92 3.73 11.96 -1.83
C PRO A 92 4.86 12.62 -2.63
N GLU A 93 5.36 13.77 -2.21
CA GLU A 93 6.44 14.48 -2.94
C GLU A 93 7.74 13.67 -3.01
N LYS A 94 7.98 12.84 -1.99
CA LYS A 94 9.16 11.97 -1.87
C LYS A 94 8.79 10.68 -1.15
N LEU A 95 9.50 9.62 -1.51
CA LEU A 95 9.45 8.33 -0.83
C LEU A 95 10.78 8.08 -0.12
N GLU A 96 10.71 7.33 0.98
CA GLU A 96 11.89 6.70 1.54
C GLU A 96 12.42 5.67 0.52
N PRO A 97 13.71 5.72 0.15
CA PRO A 97 14.26 4.84 -0.86
C PRO A 97 14.29 3.39 -0.37
N ALA A 98 14.20 2.42 -1.29
CA ALA A 98 14.14 1.00 -0.97
C ALA A 98 15.22 0.49 0.02
N ARG A 99 16.43 1.05 -0.04
CA ARG A 99 17.54 0.70 0.87
C ARG A 99 17.28 1.01 2.35
N ASN A 100 16.29 1.86 2.64
CA ASN A 100 15.90 2.24 4.00
C ASN A 100 14.84 1.29 4.58
N PHE A 101 14.36 0.31 3.81
CA PHE A 101 13.42 -0.70 4.29
C PHE A 101 14.14 -2.00 4.58
N ASP A 102 14.06 -2.46 5.82
CA ASP A 102 14.61 -3.74 6.23
C ASP A 102 13.87 -4.90 5.56
N ARG A 103 14.64 -5.95 5.24
CA ARG A 103 14.15 -7.20 4.66
C ARG A 103 14.35 -8.35 5.63
N LEU A 104 13.35 -9.21 5.71
CA LEU A 104 13.50 -10.49 6.39
C LEU A 104 14.40 -11.42 5.56
N VAL A 105 15.35 -12.06 6.24
CA VAL A 105 16.15 -13.14 5.66
C VAL A 105 15.39 -14.45 5.89
N THR A 106 14.40 -14.69 5.05
CA THR A 106 13.56 -15.89 5.13
C THR A 106 13.17 -16.38 3.73
N GLU A 107 12.91 -17.67 3.64
CA GLU A 107 12.44 -18.33 2.41
C GLU A 107 10.90 -18.41 2.35
N ASP A 108 10.18 -18.02 3.42
CA ASP A 108 8.72 -18.03 3.40
C ASP A 108 8.14 -16.92 2.52
N ILE A 109 7.13 -17.30 1.75
CA ILE A 109 6.28 -16.40 0.99
C ILE A 109 4.98 -16.26 1.76
N VAL A 110 4.56 -15.04 2.05
CA VAL A 110 3.23 -14.77 2.62
C VAL A 110 2.42 -14.02 1.58
N TYR A 111 1.21 -14.50 1.39
CA TYR A 111 0.17 -13.86 0.60
C TYR A 111 -0.89 -13.25 1.53
N PRO A 112 -1.54 -12.14 1.14
CA PRO A 112 -2.72 -11.66 1.85
C PRO A 112 -3.82 -12.72 1.77
N VAL A 113 -4.37 -13.12 2.92
CA VAL A 113 -5.36 -14.21 3.01
C VAL A 113 -6.63 -13.89 2.20
N ASN A 114 -7.03 -12.62 2.16
CA ASN A 114 -8.19 -12.15 1.41
C ASN A 114 -7.85 -11.63 0.01
N GLY A 115 -6.60 -11.83 -0.44
CA GLY A 115 -6.13 -11.48 -1.77
C GLY A 115 -5.90 -9.98 -1.98
N PHE A 116 -5.99 -9.59 -3.25
CA PHE A 116 -5.74 -8.23 -3.72
C PHE A 116 -7.06 -7.51 -4.05
N GLU A 117 -7.01 -6.18 -4.00
CA GLU A 117 -8.07 -5.29 -4.46
C GLU A 117 -7.48 -4.28 -5.44
N ASP A 118 -8.02 -4.25 -6.65
CA ASP A 118 -7.75 -3.21 -7.64
C ASP A 118 -8.52 -1.95 -7.25
N VAL A 119 -7.79 -0.87 -6.96
CA VAL A 119 -8.41 0.41 -6.58
C VAL A 119 -8.63 1.35 -7.77
N PHE A 120 -7.97 1.09 -8.90
CA PHE A 120 -8.03 1.94 -10.08
C PHE A 120 -7.43 1.27 -11.34
N ASN A 121 -8.29 0.95 -12.31
CA ASN A 121 -7.90 0.37 -13.61
C ASN A 121 -8.81 0.91 -14.73
N PRO A 122 -8.64 2.18 -15.14
CA PRO A 122 -9.55 2.85 -16.08
C PRO A 122 -9.49 2.24 -17.48
N LEU A 123 -8.38 1.59 -17.83
CA LEU A 123 -8.15 0.95 -19.11
C LEU A 123 -8.64 -0.51 -19.14
N ASN A 124 -9.17 -1.03 -18.03
CA ASN A 124 -9.63 -2.40 -17.88
C ASN A 124 -8.60 -3.43 -18.38
N LEU A 125 -7.34 -3.20 -17.99
CA LEU A 125 -6.22 -4.09 -18.28
C LEU A 125 -6.35 -5.39 -17.48
N ASP A 126 -5.82 -6.47 -18.03
CA ASP A 126 -5.62 -7.71 -17.27
C ASP A 126 -4.36 -7.56 -16.43
N LEU A 127 -4.54 -7.37 -15.12
CA LEU A 127 -3.51 -6.94 -14.19
C LEU A 127 -3.03 -8.10 -13.32
N GLU A 128 -1.72 -8.39 -13.39
CA GLU A 128 -1.05 -9.45 -12.62
C GLU A 128 -0.30 -8.88 -11.41
N TYR A 129 -0.81 -9.15 -10.20
CA TYR A 129 -0.30 -8.53 -8.96
C TYR A 129 0.85 -9.28 -8.30
N ASP A 130 1.04 -10.56 -8.62
CA ASP A 130 1.95 -11.45 -7.88
C ASP A 130 3.40 -10.99 -7.93
N ALA A 131 3.89 -10.57 -9.09
CA ALA A 131 5.28 -10.16 -9.26
C ALA A 131 5.58 -8.86 -8.46
N ALA A 132 4.65 -7.90 -8.48
CA ALA A 132 4.74 -6.69 -7.68
C ALA A 132 4.70 -7.00 -6.18
N TRP A 133 3.80 -7.89 -5.76
CA TRP A 133 3.71 -8.32 -4.37
C TRP A 133 4.98 -9.04 -3.90
N PHE A 134 5.55 -9.93 -4.72
CA PHE A 134 6.79 -10.63 -4.39
C PHE A 134 7.97 -9.70 -4.17
N ALA A 135 8.00 -8.55 -4.83
CA ALA A 135 9.05 -7.55 -4.65
C ALA A 135 9.10 -6.97 -3.23
N VAL A 136 7.95 -6.96 -2.54
CA VAL A 136 7.75 -6.25 -1.27
C VAL A 136 7.33 -7.13 -0.09
N GLN A 137 6.83 -8.34 -0.35
CA GLN A 137 6.27 -9.19 0.70
C GLN A 137 7.26 -9.49 1.83
N ASN A 138 8.57 -9.58 1.52
CA ASN A 138 9.61 -9.86 2.51
C ASN A 138 10.10 -8.62 3.29
N LEU A 139 9.57 -7.43 3.01
CA LEU A 139 9.87 -6.24 3.80
C LEU A 139 9.33 -6.44 5.23
N VAL A 140 10.14 -6.08 6.23
CA VAL A 140 9.73 -6.13 7.65
C VAL A 140 8.42 -5.37 7.84
N LYS A 141 8.31 -4.16 7.26
CA LYS A 141 7.11 -3.33 7.30
C LYS A 141 5.88 -3.97 6.65
N ALA A 142 6.02 -4.57 5.47
CA ALA A 142 4.90 -5.25 4.82
C ALA A 142 4.36 -6.40 5.70
N ARG A 143 5.27 -7.13 6.35
CA ARG A 143 4.93 -8.21 7.30
C ARG A 143 4.28 -7.71 8.58
N GLU A 144 4.74 -6.59 9.13
CA GLU A 144 4.13 -5.95 10.29
C GLU A 144 2.68 -5.53 10.00
N TYR A 145 2.45 -4.84 8.88
CA TYR A 145 1.12 -4.38 8.49
C TYR A 145 0.15 -5.53 8.22
N LEU A 146 0.61 -6.59 7.53
CA LEU A 146 -0.20 -7.79 7.33
C LEU A 146 -0.54 -8.50 8.64
N ARG A 147 0.39 -8.56 9.61
CA ARG A 147 0.11 -9.19 10.91
C ARG A 147 -0.86 -8.38 11.76
N ALA A 148 -0.76 -7.05 11.70
CA ALA A 148 -1.65 -6.15 12.44
C ALA A 148 -3.09 -6.21 11.91
N ASN A 149 -3.25 -6.32 10.59
CA ASN A 149 -4.56 -6.46 9.95
C ASN A 149 -4.57 -7.67 8.97
N PRO A 150 -4.70 -8.91 9.48
CA PRO A 150 -4.53 -10.14 8.70
C PRO A 150 -5.68 -10.44 7.74
N ALA A 151 -6.84 -9.83 7.96
CA ALA A 151 -8.01 -9.97 7.11
C ALA A 151 -8.11 -8.87 6.03
N GLN A 152 -7.14 -7.96 5.92
CA GLN A 152 -7.16 -6.96 4.87
C GLN A 152 -6.99 -7.59 3.49
N LYS A 153 -7.55 -6.92 2.48
CA LYS A 153 -7.06 -7.05 1.11
C LYS A 153 -5.91 -6.06 0.95
N VAL A 154 -4.82 -6.50 0.32
CA VAL A 154 -3.79 -5.56 -0.12
C VAL A 154 -4.35 -4.81 -1.32
N LYS A 155 -4.32 -3.49 -1.26
CA LYS A 155 -4.89 -2.63 -2.30
C LYS A 155 -3.79 -2.19 -3.26
N LEU A 156 -4.01 -2.30 -4.57
CA LEU A 156 -3.03 -1.92 -5.59
C LEU A 156 -3.68 -1.14 -6.72
N PHE A 157 -2.92 -0.29 -7.39
CA PHE A 157 -3.21 0.15 -8.74
C PHE A 157 -1.94 0.33 -9.56
N LEU A 158 -2.10 0.31 -10.88
CA LEU A 158 -1.02 0.60 -11.82
C LEU A 158 -1.06 2.08 -12.19
N TYR A 159 -0.02 2.82 -11.83
CA TYR A 159 0.14 4.21 -12.23
C TYR A 159 0.85 4.30 -13.58
N THR A 160 0.14 4.85 -14.57
CA THR A 160 0.64 5.06 -15.93
C THR A 160 0.77 6.56 -16.21
N PRO A 161 1.94 7.20 -15.97
CA PRO A 161 2.12 8.65 -16.10
C PRO A 161 2.07 9.17 -17.55
N SER A 162 2.02 8.27 -18.53
CA SER A 162 1.88 8.59 -19.94
C SER A 162 0.85 7.69 -20.63
N VAL A 163 0.11 8.24 -21.60
CA VAL A 163 -0.85 7.50 -22.45
C VAL A 163 -0.55 7.69 -23.93
N GLY A 164 -1.17 6.90 -24.81
CA GLY A 164 -0.95 6.96 -26.26
C GLY A 164 0.23 6.08 -26.69
N GLU A 165 1.43 6.66 -26.82
CA GLU A 165 2.68 5.91 -27.04
C GLU A 165 3.27 5.32 -25.75
N GLY A 166 2.70 5.65 -24.58
CA GLY A 166 3.27 5.48 -23.24
C GLY A 166 4.23 4.30 -23.04
N ASN A 167 5.34 4.56 -22.34
CA ASN A 167 6.40 3.57 -22.11
C ASN A 167 6.12 2.80 -20.80
N PRO A 168 5.91 1.47 -20.84
CA PRO A 168 5.74 0.67 -19.63
C PRO A 168 6.91 0.73 -18.65
N GLU A 169 8.11 1.11 -19.10
CA GLU A 169 9.27 1.32 -18.22
C GLU A 169 9.09 2.50 -17.25
N ASP A 170 8.16 3.41 -17.54
CA ASP A 170 7.82 4.54 -16.67
C ASP A 170 6.63 4.23 -15.73
N TRP A 171 6.10 3.01 -15.75
CA TRP A 171 4.92 2.63 -14.98
C TRP A 171 5.31 2.02 -13.64
N ASP A 172 4.44 2.22 -12.65
CA ASP A 172 4.67 1.74 -11.30
C ASP A 172 3.42 1.12 -10.70
N TRP A 173 3.62 0.00 -10.04
CA TRP A 173 2.67 -0.50 -9.06
C TRP A 173 2.75 0.32 -7.79
N ILE A 174 1.59 0.82 -7.35
CA ILE A 174 1.43 1.43 -6.04
C ILE A 174 0.62 0.49 -5.16
N ILE A 175 1.16 0.15 -4.00
CA ILE A 175 0.64 -0.89 -3.10
C ILE A 175 0.34 -0.25 -1.75
N TYR A 176 -0.85 -0.53 -1.20
CA TYR A 176 -1.29 -0.04 0.09
C TYR A 176 -1.63 -1.17 1.05
N LEU A 177 -1.17 -1.03 2.29
CA LEU A 177 -1.56 -1.86 3.43
C LEU A 177 -1.99 -0.95 4.59
N LYS A 178 -3.08 -1.30 5.26
CA LYS A 178 -3.51 -0.65 6.50
C LYS A 178 -3.01 -1.45 7.70
N ARG A 179 -2.57 -0.74 8.72
CA ARG A 179 -2.33 -1.30 10.04
C ARG A 179 -3.59 -1.24 10.89
#